data_AF-X1B214-F1
#
_entry.id   AF-X1B214-F1
#
_cell.length_a   1.000
_cell.length_b   1.000
_cell.length_c   1.000
_cell.angle_alpha   90.00
_cell.angle_beta   90.00
_cell.angle_gamma   90.00
#
_symmetry.space_group_name_H-M   'P 1'
#
loop_
_entity.id
_entity.type
_entity.pdbx_description
1 polymer ?
#
loop_
_entity_poly.entity_id
_entity_poly.type
_entity_poly.pdbx_seq_one_letter_code
_entity_poly.pdbx_strand_id
1 'polypeptide(L)'
;YEKAIWTYAAVYRIATSAAKVPFRIYKKRVTKNGKRIEQTDKLVNYVLEIPNPYTTRFDLWEATLAFAELTGNSYWELVSEGDKPPGEIYVLRPDHIKINPSQKELIESYTYSINGRDIRLC
;
A
#
# COMPACT_ATOMS: atom_id res chain seq x y z
N TYR A 1 -9.79 -0.14 19.04
CA TYR A 1 -9.04 -1.42 19.16
C TYR A 1 -8.42 -1.65 20.54
N GLU A 2 -8.37 -0.66 21.44
CA GLU A 2 -7.84 -0.80 22.82
C GLU A 2 -8.53 -1.85 23.70
N LYS A 3 -9.69 -2.38 23.30
CA LYS A 3 -10.50 -3.27 24.15
C LYS A 3 -10.21 -4.77 23.98
N ALA A 4 -9.44 -5.19 22.96
CA ALA A 4 -9.12 -6.60 22.72
C ALA A 4 -7.63 -6.78 22.38
N ILE A 5 -6.81 -6.97 23.42
CA ILE A 5 -5.34 -7.09 23.31
C ILE A 5 -4.94 -8.26 22.41
N TRP A 6 -5.70 -9.36 22.42
CA TRP A 6 -5.41 -10.55 21.62
C TRP A 6 -5.54 -10.33 20.10
N THR A 7 -6.50 -9.51 19.65
CA THR A 7 -6.70 -9.28 18.20
C THR A 7 -5.57 -8.40 17.68
N TYR A 8 -5.19 -7.38 18.44
CA TYR A 8 -4.02 -6.57 18.14
C TYR A 8 -2.75 -7.43 18.04
N ALA A 9 -2.49 -8.30 19.03
CA ALA A 9 -1.32 -9.15 19.03
C ALA A 9 -1.28 -10.10 17.82
N ALA A 10 -2.42 -10.70 17.46
CA ALA A 10 -2.52 -11.61 16.32
C ALA A 10 -2.24 -10.89 14.99
N VAL A 11 -2.92 -9.76 14.75
CA VAL A 11 -2.73 -8.96 13.53
C VAL A 11 -1.29 -8.45 13.43
N TYR A 12 -0.76 -7.89 14.53
CA TYR A 12 0.61 -7.40 14.56
C TYR A 12 1.60 -8.52 14.22
N ARG A 13 1.42 -9.72 14.80
CA ARG A 13 2.29 -10.86 14.51
C ARG A 13 2.28 -11.26 13.03
N ILE A 14 1.12 -11.25 12.39
CA ILE A 14 0.96 -11.56 10.96
C ILE A 14 1.66 -10.48 10.13
N ALA A 15 1.31 -9.21 10.36
CA ALA A 15 1.83 -8.07 9.61
C ALA A 15 3.36 -7.98 9.68
N THR A 16 3.94 -8.01 10.89
CA THR A 16 5.39 -7.98 11.09
C THR A 16 6.08 -9.19 10.44
N SER A 17 5.48 -10.38 10.51
CA SER A 17 6.10 -11.59 9.93
C SER A 17 6.11 -11.55 8.41
N ALA A 18 5.02 -11.09 7.80
CA ALA A 18 4.92 -10.94 6.35
C ALA A 18 5.79 -9.78 5.83
N ALA A 19 5.89 -8.66 6.55
CA ALA A 19 6.76 -7.53 6.18
C ALA A 19 8.26 -7.88 6.20
N LYS A 20 8.67 -8.94 6.91
CA LYS A 20 10.06 -9.44 6.89
C LYS A 20 10.43 -10.18 5.60
N VAL A 21 9.45 -10.65 4.85
CA VAL A 21 9.71 -11.43 3.63
C VAL A 21 10.30 -10.49 2.58
N PRO A 22 11.48 -10.80 1.99
CA PRO A 22 12.06 -9.95 0.96
C PRO A 22 11.16 -9.93 -0.27
N PHE A 23 10.72 -8.74 -0.65
CA PHE A 23 9.92 -8.54 -1.84
C PHE A 23 10.82 -8.52 -3.08
N ARG A 24 10.53 -9.34 -4.08
CA ARG A 24 11.31 -9.43 -5.32
C ARG A 24 10.43 -9.21 -6.53
N ILE A 25 10.87 -8.32 -7.42
CA ILE A 25 10.14 -7.97 -8.64
C ILE A 25 10.67 -8.79 -9.80
N TYR A 26 9.77 -9.45 -10.52
CA TYR A 26 10.09 -10.25 -11.71
C TYR A 26 9.38 -9.69 -12.94
N LYS A 27 10.02 -9.79 -14.12
CA LYS A 27 9.34 -9.47 -15.38
C LYS A 27 8.24 -10.50 -15.67
N LYS A 28 7.06 -10.01 -16.08
CA LYS A 28 5.92 -10.83 -16.54
C LYS A 28 6.29 -11.71 -17.74
N ARG A 29 7.25 -11.29 -18.57
CA ARG A 29 7.73 -12.08 -19.71
C ARG A 29 8.80 -13.07 -19.25
N VAL A 30 8.39 -14.32 -19.17
CA VAL A 30 9.27 -15.48 -19.07
C VAL A 30 10.00 -15.61 -20.41
N THR A 31 11.33 -15.65 -20.39
CA THR A 31 12.12 -16.00 -21.59
C THR A 31 11.70 -17.39 -22.08
N LYS A 32 11.90 -17.74 -23.37
CA LYS A 32 11.58 -19.06 -23.96
C LYS A 32 11.98 -20.30 -23.11
N ASN A 33 12.88 -20.15 -22.13
CA ASN A 33 13.40 -21.21 -21.26
C ASN A 33 12.84 -21.20 -19.82
N GLY A 34 11.68 -20.58 -19.55
CA GLY A 34 11.01 -20.73 -18.24
C GLY A 34 11.62 -19.94 -17.07
N LYS A 35 12.80 -19.32 -17.25
CA LYS A 35 13.47 -18.56 -16.18
C LYS A 35 12.85 -17.17 -16.00
N ARG A 36 12.43 -16.88 -14.76
CA ARG A 36 12.03 -15.53 -14.32
C ARG A 36 13.29 -14.69 -14.13
N ILE A 37 13.36 -13.55 -14.79
CA ILE A 37 14.46 -12.60 -14.61
C ILE A 37 14.04 -11.61 -13.53
N GLU A 38 14.79 -11.60 -12.43
CA GLU A 38 14.66 -10.60 -11.36
C GLU A 38 15.02 -9.23 -11.93
N GLN A 39 14.20 -8.23 -11.64
CA GLN A 39 14.37 -6.88 -12.15
C GLN A 39 14.63 -5.92 -10.99
N THR A 40 15.91 -5.63 -10.75
CA THR A 40 16.35 -4.81 -9.62
C THR A 40 16.40 -3.31 -9.95
N ASP A 41 16.64 -2.93 -11.21
CA ASP A 41 17.03 -1.55 -11.57
C ASP A 41 15.87 -0.59 -11.92
N LYS A 42 14.64 -0.86 -11.46
CA LYS A 42 13.49 0.02 -11.77
C LYS A 42 13.16 0.95 -10.61
N LEU A 43 12.66 2.14 -10.93
CA LEU A 43 12.11 3.09 -9.96
C LEU A 43 11.10 2.43 -9.02
N VAL A 44 10.28 1.49 -9.51
CA VAL A 44 9.34 0.72 -8.69
C VAL A 44 10.05 -0.04 -7.55
N ASN A 45 11.24 -0.60 -7.79
CA ASN A 45 12.00 -1.28 -6.76
C ASN A 45 12.51 -0.27 -5.73
N TYR A 46 13.00 0.88 -6.19
CA TYR A 46 13.46 1.96 -5.32
C TYR A 46 12.34 2.48 -4.41
N VAL A 47 11.17 2.80 -4.99
CA VAL A 47 10.01 3.34 -4.26
C VAL A 47 9.41 2.30 -3.31
N LEU A 48 9.48 1.00 -3.62
CA LEU A 48 9.04 -0.02 -2.67
C LEU A 48 10.06 -0.25 -1.53
N GLU A 49 11.34 -0.01 -1.75
CA GLU A 49 12.38 -0.09 -0.71
C GLU A 49 12.37 1.16 0.21
N ILE A 50 12.24 2.34 -0.39
CA ILE A 50 12.19 3.64 0.28
C ILE A 50 10.93 4.37 -0.21
N PRO A 51 9.75 4.09 0.38
CA PRO A 51 8.47 4.64 -0.07
C PRO A 51 8.34 6.14 0.16
N ASN A 52 8.93 6.67 1.22
CA ASN A 52 9.02 8.10 1.47
C ASN A 52 10.18 8.35 2.45
N PRO A 53 10.57 9.61 2.72
CA PRO A 53 11.68 9.92 3.63
C PRO A 53 11.47 9.48 5.09
N TYR A 54 10.25 9.13 5.49
CA TYR A 54 9.86 8.91 6.87
C TYR A 54 9.59 7.44 7.22
N THR A 55 9.32 6.60 6.22
CA THR A 55 8.92 5.21 6.42
C THR A 55 9.79 4.28 5.58
N THR A 56 10.15 3.14 6.15
CA THR A 56 10.90 2.10 5.46
C THR A 56 9.96 1.17 4.69
N ARG A 57 10.52 0.33 3.81
CA ARG A 57 9.79 -0.82 3.24
C ARG A 57 9.04 -1.63 4.29
N PHE A 58 9.68 -1.90 5.42
CA PHE A 58 9.08 -2.70 6.48
C PHE A 58 7.81 -2.04 7.01
N ASP A 59 7.87 -0.74 7.30
CA ASP A 59 6.73 0.03 7.82
C ASP A 59 5.58 0.09 6.80
N LEU A 60 5.89 0.26 5.51
CA LEU A 60 4.91 0.24 4.44
C LEU A 60 4.12 -1.07 4.43
N TRP A 61 4.81 -2.21 4.39
CA TRP A 61 4.16 -3.52 4.33
C TRP A 61 3.46 -3.88 5.63
N GLU A 62 4.06 -3.56 6.78
CA GLU A 62 3.44 -3.80 8.08
C GLU A 62 2.12 -3.02 8.20
N ALA A 63 2.11 -1.72 7.89
CA ALA A 63 0.90 -0.91 7.95
C ALA A 63 -0.16 -1.39 6.94
N THR A 64 0.25 -1.72 5.71
CA THR A 64 -0.65 -2.22 4.66
C THR A 64 -1.36 -3.50 5.09
N LEU A 65 -0.58 -4.48 5.56
CA LEU A 65 -1.11 -5.77 5.98
C LEU A 65 -1.93 -5.65 7.26
N ALA A 66 -1.50 -4.82 8.22
CA ALA A 66 -2.28 -4.55 9.41
C ALA A 66 -3.66 -3.96 9.03
N PHE A 67 -3.72 -2.97 8.16
CA PHE A 67 -5.00 -2.39 7.73
C PHE A 67 -5.88 -3.38 6.97
N ALA A 68 -5.29 -4.18 6.08
CA ALA A 68 -6.00 -5.23 5.36
C ALA A 68 -6.61 -6.27 6.31
N GLU A 69 -5.87 -6.72 7.31
CA GLU A 69 -6.37 -7.67 8.32
C GLU A 69 -7.42 -7.05 9.27
N LEU A 70 -7.28 -5.77 9.62
CA LEU A 70 -8.17 -5.09 10.56
C LEU A 70 -9.51 -4.69 9.94
N THR A 71 -9.49 -4.20 8.71
CA THR A 71 -10.65 -3.54 8.06
C THR A 71 -11.03 -4.15 6.72
N GLY A 72 -10.29 -5.15 6.25
CA GLY A 72 -10.44 -5.72 4.92
C GLY A 72 -9.90 -4.85 3.79
N ASN A 73 -9.43 -3.63 4.08
CA ASN A 73 -9.01 -2.65 3.09
C ASN A 73 -7.68 -1.99 3.48
N SER A 74 -6.89 -1.62 2.48
CA SER A 74 -5.69 -0.80 2.65
C SER A 74 -5.54 0.11 1.44
N TYR A 75 -5.22 1.37 1.67
CA TYR A 75 -5.12 2.37 0.61
C TYR A 75 -3.73 2.98 0.58
N TRP A 76 -3.21 3.18 -0.62
CA TRP A 76 -1.95 3.88 -0.86
C TRP A 76 -2.22 5.15 -1.65
N GLU A 77 -1.68 6.26 -1.17
CA GLU A 77 -1.54 7.48 -1.94
C GLU A 77 -0.22 7.42 -2.70
N LEU A 78 -0.29 7.52 -4.02
CA LEU A 78 0.87 7.52 -4.90
C LEU A 78 1.14 8.94 -5.35
N VAL A 79 2.26 9.53 -4.92
CA VAL A 79 2.62 10.90 -5.27
C VAL A 79 3.51 10.88 -6.49
N SER A 80 3.04 11.52 -7.58
CA SER A 80 3.79 11.68 -8.82
C SER A 80 3.98 13.16 -9.17
N GLU A 81 5.14 13.47 -9.75
CA GLU A 81 5.39 14.76 -10.37
C GLU A 81 4.98 14.70 -11.86
N GLY A 82 3.75 15.13 -12.16
CA GLY A 82 3.21 15.10 -13.52
C GLY A 82 3.07 13.67 -14.05
N ASP A 83 3.54 13.44 -15.28
CA ASP A 83 3.46 12.13 -15.96
C ASP A 83 4.56 11.14 -15.54
N LYS A 84 5.40 11.50 -14.57
CA LYS A 84 6.42 10.57 -14.06
C LYS A 84 5.76 9.45 -13.25
N PRO A 85 6.34 8.24 -13.24
CA PRO A 85 5.96 7.22 -12.26
C PRO A 85 6.06 7.78 -10.82
N PRO A 86 5.19 7.33 -9.90
CA PRO A 86 5.14 7.86 -8.55
C PRO A 86 6.48 7.67 -7.85
N GLY A 87 6.96 8.75 -7.21
CA GLY A 87 8.22 8.78 -6.48
C GLY A 87 8.05 8.48 -4.99
N GLU A 88 6.83 8.66 -4.47
CA GLU A 88 6.52 8.41 -3.06
C GLU A 88 5.21 7.64 -2.89
N ILE A 89 5.14 6.88 -1.80
CA ILE A 89 3.97 6.11 -1.37
C ILE A 89 3.67 6.43 0.09
N TYR A 90 2.42 6.77 0.36
CA TYR A 90 1.90 6.95 1.72
C TYR A 90 0.75 5.99 2.00
N VAL A 91 0.76 5.35 3.16
CA VAL A 91 -0.34 4.47 3.58
C VAL A 91 -1.42 5.32 4.23
N LEU A 92 -2.63 5.25 3.67
CA LEU A 92 -3.79 5.96 4.21
C LEU A 92 -4.56 5.07 5.17
N ARG A 93 -5.00 5.66 6.29
CA ARG A 93 -5.87 4.97 7.25
C ARG A 93 -7.23 4.69 6.61
N PRO A 94 -7.67 3.41 6.53
CA PRO A 94 -8.96 3.06 5.94
C PRO A 94 -10.15 3.70 6.64
N ASP A 95 -10.07 3.90 7.96
CA ASP A 95 -11.12 4.54 8.77
C ASP A 95 -11.45 5.97 8.34
N HIS A 96 -10.57 6.61 7.56
CA HIS A 96 -10.73 7.98 7.07
C HIS A 96 -11.06 8.03 5.58
N ILE A 97 -11.19 6.88 4.93
CA ILE A 97 -11.52 6.78 3.50
C ILE A 97 -13.01 6.48 3.34
N LYS A 98 -13.66 7.26 2.48
CA LYS A 98 -14.98 6.99 1.96
C LYS A 98 -14.90 6.71 0.46
N ILE A 99 -15.47 5.59 0.03
CA ILE A 99 -15.55 5.23 -1.39
C ILE A 99 -16.79 5.89 -1.98
N ASN A 100 -16.62 6.65 -3.07
CA ASN A 100 -17.73 7.25 -3.80
C ASN A 100 -18.01 6.39 -5.05
N PRO A 101 -19.17 5.72 -5.13
CA PRO A 101 -19.51 4.86 -6.27
C PRO A 101 -19.87 5.71 -7.50
N SER A 102 -19.50 5.25 -8.69
CA SER A 102 -19.95 5.82 -9.96
C SER A 102 -21.19 5.08 -10.48
N GLN A 103 -21.96 5.71 -11.35
CA GLN A 103 -23.03 5.03 -12.11
C GLN A 103 -22.47 4.21 -13.29
N LYS A 104 -21.25 4.51 -13.76
CA LYS A 104 -20.63 3.88 -14.93
C LYS A 104 -19.41 3.03 -14.60
N GLU A 105 -18.66 3.43 -13.59
CA GLU A 105 -17.45 2.74 -13.13
C GLU A 105 -17.66 2.10 -11.77
N LEU A 106 -16.76 1.20 -11.35
CA LEU A 106 -16.85 0.55 -10.05
C LEU A 106 -16.67 1.57 -8.90
N ILE A 107 -15.77 2.54 -9.06
CA ILE A 107 -15.44 3.58 -8.06
C ILE A 107 -15.14 4.88 -8.81
N GLU A 108 -15.80 5.98 -8.43
CA GLU A 108 -15.56 7.29 -9.04
C GLU A 108 -14.40 8.04 -8.38
N SER A 109 -14.30 7.94 -7.05
CA SER A 109 -13.28 8.64 -6.27
C SER A 109 -13.25 8.11 -4.83
N TYR A 110 -12.20 8.48 -4.11
CA TYR A 110 -12.09 8.30 -2.68
C TYR A 110 -12.11 9.65 -1.99
N THR A 111 -12.80 9.78 -0.87
CA THR A 111 -12.71 10.97 -0.01
C THR A 111 -11.94 10.61 1.25
N TYR A 112 -10.84 11.31 1.51
CA TYR A 112 -10.10 11.22 2.76
C TYR A 112 -10.53 12.33 3.72
N SER A 113 -11.15 11.96 4.84
CA SER A 113 -11.72 12.89 5.82
C SER A 113 -10.90 12.90 7.10
N ILE A 114 -10.32 14.05 7.46
CA ILE A 114 -9.59 14.22 8.72
C ILE A 114 -9.94 15.55 9.39
N ASN A 115 -10.31 15.51 10.67
CA ASN A 115 -10.66 16.69 11.46
C ASN A 115 -11.68 17.63 10.78
N GLY A 116 -12.68 17.07 10.08
CA GLY A 116 -13.71 17.83 9.37
C GLY A 116 -13.28 18.43 8.03
N ARG A 117 -12.08 18.11 7.54
CA ARG A 117 -11.63 18.42 6.18
C ARG A 117 -11.74 17.19 5.30
N ASP A 118 -12.37 17.36 4.16
CA ASP A 118 -12.53 16.32 3.15
C ASP A 118 -11.61 16.62 1.96
N ILE A 119 -10.73 15.68 1.64
CA ILE A 119 -9.85 15.71 0.48
C ILE A 119 -10.37 14.67 -0.50
N ARG A 120 -10.71 15.10 -1.71
CA ARG A 120 -11.13 14.19 -2.77
C ARG A 120 -9.89 13.71 -3.53
N LEU A 121 -9.71 12.40 -3.56
CA LEU A 121 -8.65 11.67 -4.25
C LEU A 121 -9.25 11.00 -5.50
N CYS A 122 -8.59 11.18 -6.64
CA CYS A 122 -9.02 10.76 -7.97
C CYS A 122 -8.10 9.65 -8.50
#